data_AF-A0A5C5HA85-F1
#
_entry.id   AF-A0A5C5HA85-F1
#
_cell.length_a   1.000
_cell.length_b   1.000
_cell.length_c   1.000
_cell.angle_alpha   90.00
_cell.angle_beta   90.00
_cell.angle_gamma   90.00
#
_symmetry.space_group_name_H-M   'P 1'
#
loop_
_entity.id
_entity.type
_entity.pdbx_description
1 polymer ?
#
loop_
_entity_poly.entity_id
_entity_poly.type
_entity_poly.pdbx_seq_one_letter_code
_entity_poly.pdbx_strand_id
1 'polypeptide(L)' 'MNIKPETREILRQYKALINARRRDAGQRELTTAQVVDEICEYMTCQCAVYIGGHFILQGGKGR' A
#
# COMPACT_ATOMS: atom_id res chain seq x y z
N MET A 1 -0.67 16.79 1.01
CA MET A 1 -0.60 15.97 2.24
C MET A 1 0.71 16.27 2.95
N ASN A 2 0.68 16.72 4.21
CA ASN A 2 1.90 16.83 5.03
C ASN A 2 2.11 15.50 5.76
N ILE A 3 2.99 14.65 5.23
CA ILE A 3 3.26 13.32 5.76
C ILE A 3 4.37 13.44 6.82
N LYS A 4 4.09 12.97 8.04
CA LYS A 4 5.07 12.96 9.14
C LYS A 4 6.36 12.24 8.73
N PRO A 5 7.54 12.66 9.23
CA PRO A 5 8.81 12.00 8.92
C PRO A 5 8.78 10.48 9.17
N GLU A 6 8.15 10.06 10.28
CA GLU A 6 7.95 8.65 10.63
C GLU A 6 7.17 7.89 9.55
N THR A 7 6.05 8.45 9.09
CA THR A 7 5.23 7.87 8.02
C THR A 7 6.00 7.79 6.71
N ARG A 8 6.87 8.76 6.42
CA ARG A 8 7.74 8.74 5.22
C ARG A 8 8.75 7.60 5.29
N GLU A 9 9.34 7.36 6.46
CA GLU A 9 10.30 6.28 6.66
C GLU A 9 9.62 4.90 6.51
N ILE A 10 8.43 4.72 7.08
CA ILE A 10 7.64 3.50 6.89
C ILE A 10 7.38 3.25 5.39
N LEU A 11 6.93 4.27 4.66
CA LEU A 11 6.68 4.15 3.21
C LEU A 11 7.96 3.83 2.43
N ARG A 12 9.11 4.39 2.83
CA ARG A 12 10.41 4.11 2.21
C ARG A 12 10.82 2.64 2.41
N GLN A 13 10.69 2.13 3.63
CA GLN A 13 11.00 0.73 3.95
C GLN A 13 10.08 -0.22 3.18
N TYR A 14 8.78 0.08 3.14
CA TYR A 14 7.81 -0.72 2.43
C TYR A 14 8.06 -0.73 0.91
N LYS A 15 8.36 0.43 0.32
CA LYS A 15 8.77 0.54 -1.07
C LYS A 15 10.03 -0.28 -1.37
N ALA A 16 11.04 -0.23 -0.50
CA ALA A 16 12.28 -0.99 -0.67
C ALA A 16 12.01 -2.50 -0.69
N LEU A 17 11.16 -2.98 0.22
CA LEU A 17 10.73 -4.38 0.26
C LEU A 17 10.00 -4.80 -1.03
N ILE A 18 9.06 -3.98 -1.51
CA ILE A 18 8.32 -4.25 -2.75
C ILE A 18 9.28 -4.29 -3.94
N ASN A 19 10.16 -3.28 -4.07
CA ASN A 19 11.07 -3.18 -5.20
C ASN A 19 12.14 -4.28 -5.22
N ALA A 20 12.58 -4.77 -4.06
CA ALA A 20 13.45 -5.94 -3.98
C ALA A 20 12.77 -7.16 -4.63
N ARG A 21 11.53 -7.48 -4.22
CA ARG A 21 10.77 -8.60 -4.80
C ARG A 21 10.49 -8.43 -6.29
N ARG A 22 10.18 -7.20 -6.73
CA ARG A 22 9.96 -6.90 -8.15
C ARG A 22 11.24 -7.10 -8.96
N ARG A 23 12.39 -6.66 -8.42
CA ARG A 23 13.71 -6.85 -9.05
C ARG A 23 14.04 -8.33 -9.19
N ASP A 24 13.79 -9.13 -8.15
CA ASP A 24 14.00 -10.59 -8.19
C ASP A 24 13.12 -11.26 -9.26
N ALA A 25 11.94 -10.70 -9.53
CA ALA A 25 11.03 -11.11 -10.59
C ALA A 25 11.32 -10.49 -11.98
N GLY A 26 12.42 -9.74 -12.14
CA GLY A 26 12.77 -9.06 -13.39
C GLY A 26 11.85 -7.88 -13.76
N GLN A 27 11.03 -7.42 -12.81
CA GLN A 27 10.08 -6.33 -13.02
C GLN A 27 10.70 -4.97 -12.70
N ARG A 28 10.19 -3.93 -13.37
CA ARG A 28 10.55 -2.54 -13.09
C ARG A 28 10.12 -2.13 -11.68
N GLU A 29 10.97 -1.37 -11.01
CA GLU A 29 10.69 -0.75 -9.71
C GLU A 29 9.53 0.25 -9.75
N LEU A 30 8.78 0.32 -8.65
CA LEU A 30 7.72 1.29 -8.44
C LEU A 30 8.26 2.54 -7.75
N THR A 31 7.64 3.68 -8.06
CA THR A 31 7.79 4.94 -7.34
C THR A 31 6.97 4.91 -6.05
N THR A 32 7.27 5.81 -5.11
CA THR A 32 6.48 5.91 -3.86
C THR A 32 5.01 6.23 -4.14
N ALA A 33 4.73 7.08 -5.14
CA ALA A 33 3.37 7.41 -5.55
C ALA A 33 2.61 6.16 -6.03
N GLN A 34 3.22 5.38 -6.93
CA GLN A 34 2.61 4.14 -7.43
C GLN A 34 2.33 3.14 -6.31
N VAL A 35 3.24 2.97 -5.35
CA VAL A 35 3.00 2.08 -4.20
C VAL A 35 1.78 2.55 -3.39
N VAL A 36 1.65 3.86 -3.14
CA VAL A 36 0.51 4.41 -2.40
C VAL A 36 -0.78 4.25 -3.20
N ASP A 37 -0.75 4.55 -4.50
CA ASP A 37 -1.92 4.42 -5.38
C ASP A 37 -2.41 2.96 -5.44
N GLU A 38 -1.51 1.99 -5.59
CA GLU A 38 -1.85 0.57 -5.58
C GLU A 38 -2.40 0.10 -4.23
N ILE A 39 -1.82 0.57 -3.10
CA ILE A 39 -2.36 0.27 -1.76
C ILE A 39 -3.79 0.81 -1.63
N CYS A 40 -4.03 2.06 -2.02
CA CYS A 40 -5.35 2.68 -1.96
C CYS A 40 -6.37 1.92 -2.82
N GLU A 41 -6.04 1.61 -4.08
CA GLU A 41 -6.93 0.83 -4.95
C GLU A 41 -7.20 -0.55 -4.36
N TYR A 42 -6.15 -1.26 -3.92
CA TYR A 42 -6.29 -2.59 -3.33
C TYR A 42 -7.21 -2.59 -2.10
N MET A 43 -7.11 -1.58 -1.24
CA MET A 43 -7.97 -1.41 -0.08
C MET A 43 -9.45 -1.33 -0.51
N THR A 44 -9.79 -0.62 -1.58
CA THR A 44 -11.20 -0.56 -2.05
C THR A 44 -11.74 -1.90 -2.52
N CYS A 45 -10.88 -2.80 -2.99
CA CYS A 45 -11.26 -4.14 -3.43
C CYS A 45 -11.50 -5.11 -2.27
N GLN A 46 -11.00 -4.81 -1.06
CA GLN A 46 -11.14 -5.72 0.08
C GLN A 46 -12.55 -5.65 0.67
N CYS A 47 -13.17 -6.80 0.98
CA CYS A 47 -14.44 -6.82 1.72
C CYS A 47 -14.28 -6.38 3.18
N ALA A 48 -13.10 -6.61 3.76
CA ALA A 48 -12.76 -6.25 5.13
C ALA A 48 -11.34 -5.69 5.22
N VAL A 49 -11.14 -4.65 6.03
CA VAL A 49 -9.82 -4.05 6.32
C VAL A 49 -9.64 -3.87 7.81
N TYR A 50 -8.39 -3.93 8.28
CA TYR A 50 -8.04 -3.62 9.67
C TYR A 50 -7.39 -2.24 9.75
N ILE A 51 -8.14 -1.25 10.24
CA ILE A 51 -7.69 0.16 10.28
C ILE A 51 -8.15 0.76 11.61
N GLY A 52 -7.29 1.55 12.25
CA GLY A 52 -7.61 2.21 13.52
C GLY A 52 -7.84 1.25 14.69
N GLY A 53 -7.32 0.02 14.61
CA GLY A 53 -7.51 -1.00 15.65
C GLY A 53 -8.79 -1.83 15.52
N HIS A 54 -9.53 -1.69 14.41
CA HIS A 54 -10.79 -2.38 14.19
C HIS A 54 -10.86 -3.04 12.82
N PHE A 55 -11.57 -4.17 12.73
CA PHE A 55 -11.98 -4.75 11.45
C PHE A 55 -13.22 -4.01 10.94
N ILE A 56 -13.12 -3.45 9.73
CA ILE A 56 -14.18 -2.70 9.05
C ILE A 56 -14.63 -3.52 7.85
N LEU A 57 -15.91 -3.89 7.80
CA LEU A 57 -16.55 -4.49 6.64
C LEU A 57 -16.97 -3.37 5.68
N GLN A 58 -16.27 -3.24 4.54
CA GLN A 58 -16.48 -2.16 3.56
C GLN A 58 -17.14 -2.62 2.26
N GLY A 59 -17.62 -3.86 2.19
CA GLY A 59 -18.35 -4.42 1.03
C GLY A 59 -17.47 -4.81 -0.16
N GLY A 60 -16.35 -4.12 -0.39
CA GLY A 60 -15.47 -4.36 -1.54
C GLY A 60 -16.06 -3.82 -2.85
N LYS A 61 -15.20 -3.33 -3.75
CA LYS A 61 -15.61 -2.78 -5.06
C LYS A 61 -16.30 -3.88 -5.90
N GLY A 62 -17.63 -3.82 -6.02
CA GLY A 62 -18.44 -4.74 -6.82
C GLY A 62 -19.46 -5.59 -6.05
N ARG A 63 -19.78 -5.25 -4.79
CA ARG A 63 -20.89 -5.82 -4.03
C ARG A 63 -21.84 -4.75 -3.55
#